data_AF-A0A946C0U8-F1
#
_entry.id   AF-A0A946C0U8-F1
#
_cell.length_a   1.000
_cell.length_b   1.000
_cell.length_c   1.000
_cell.angle_alpha   90.00
_cell.angle_beta   90.00
_cell.angle_gamma   90.00
#
_symmetry.space_group_name_H-M   'P 1'
#
loop_
_entity.id
_entity.type
_entity.pdbx_description
1 polymer ?
#
loop_
_entity_poly.entity_id
_entity_poly.type
_entity_poly.pdbx_seq_one_letter_code
_entity_poly.pdbx_strand_id
1 'polypeptide(L)'
;MNITLINKVFFTFLCLVILSACSSTKSVYNKIKPTKYEVPIIENLVDQKIILNSSYSNKKNYENKITLNKLKNKSQYQRGIIIIKDKVFALTKNNNIKEFDLNSGELISTKIINFINIKSETIVSFNYLNNSFILALKSGIILNIDLNGELIWKFESNKILNTPLFVYGDQIIALYVDEIYGISSEDGSLIWHENYTDLPVYQAKGGQLVNFLNILFFILPNNRVGSIDLDFGTENNFIFNEIPLISPINNKEDKIHTFDNYFTYLDEGKYLYTVDILTNEFNLFKKNIKSSSSNIFFNNALILKEGKYLHAINIYDGKSFWLIEDRHISQKSSIIAIRSIEENIEIFLKSGDVLVIQNKKLLEINNIGIKDIKSIFFKDTNIIVNTDSGKTVVF
;
A
#
# COMPACT_ATOMS: atom_id res chain seq x y z
N MET A 1 -3.77 31.14 -54.52
CA MET A 1 -4.45 29.85 -54.28
C MET A 1 -4.16 29.43 -52.84
N ASN A 2 -5.20 29.27 -52.02
CA ASN A 2 -5.16 29.36 -50.55
C ASN A 2 -4.42 28.19 -49.85
N ILE A 3 -3.20 28.45 -49.37
CA ILE A 3 -2.43 27.56 -48.46
C ILE A 3 -3.16 27.37 -47.11
N THR A 4 -4.03 28.30 -46.73
CA THR A 4 -4.84 28.23 -45.50
C THR A 4 -5.97 27.20 -45.55
N LEU A 5 -6.44 26.80 -46.73
CA LEU A 5 -7.53 25.82 -46.86
C LEU A 5 -7.01 24.38 -46.72
N ILE A 6 -5.83 24.10 -47.28
CA ILE A 6 -5.19 22.78 -47.24
C ILE A 6 -4.81 22.41 -45.79
N ASN A 7 -4.28 23.36 -45.01
CA ASN A 7 -3.93 23.11 -43.60
C ASN A 7 -5.16 22.86 -42.71
N LYS A 8 -6.31 23.52 -42.98
CA LYS A 8 -7.54 23.26 -42.20
C LYS A 8 -8.14 21.89 -42.50
N VAL A 9 -8.10 21.44 -43.75
CA VAL A 9 -8.58 20.11 -44.15
C VAL A 9 -7.67 19.01 -43.59
N PHE A 10 -6.35 19.22 -43.59
CA PHE A 10 -5.41 18.26 -43.01
C PHE A 10 -5.59 18.12 -41.49
N PHE A 11 -5.80 19.22 -40.77
CA PHE A 11 -6.01 19.20 -39.32
C PHE A 11 -7.36 18.59 -38.93
N THR A 12 -8.42 18.81 -39.72
CA THR A 12 -9.72 18.16 -39.48
C THR A 12 -9.70 16.68 -39.78
N PHE A 13 -8.97 16.24 -40.82
CA PHE A 13 -8.78 14.83 -41.12
C PHE A 13 -7.97 14.11 -40.01
N LEU A 14 -6.92 14.76 -39.49
CA LEU A 14 -6.13 14.21 -38.38
C LEU A 14 -6.96 14.09 -37.08
N CYS A 15 -7.80 15.08 -36.77
CA CYS A 15 -8.72 15.01 -35.63
C CYS A 15 -9.78 13.91 -35.78
N LEU A 16 -10.30 13.66 -36.99
CA LEU A 16 -11.26 12.58 -37.26
C LEU A 16 -10.63 11.17 -37.13
N VAL A 17 -9.36 11.01 -37.52
CA VAL A 17 -8.61 9.76 -37.31
C VAL A 17 -8.32 9.51 -35.81
N ILE A 18 -8.02 10.56 -35.05
CA ILE A 18 -7.80 10.44 -33.58
C ILE A 18 -9.11 10.14 -32.84
N LEU A 19 -10.23 10.76 -33.25
CA LEU A 19 -11.54 10.52 -32.64
C LEU A 19 -12.11 9.13 -32.96
N SER A 20 -11.84 8.58 -34.15
CA SER A 20 -12.21 7.21 -34.50
C SER A 20 -11.34 6.17 -33.79
N ALA A 21 -10.05 6.44 -33.56
CA ALA A 21 -9.16 5.58 -32.78
C ALA A 21 -9.56 5.50 -31.29
N CYS A 22 -10.07 6.59 -30.70
CA CYS A 22 -10.51 6.65 -29.30
C CYS A 22 -11.76 5.80 -28.97
N SER A 23 -12.54 5.40 -29.98
CA SER A 23 -13.71 4.53 -29.78
C SER A 23 -13.33 3.06 -29.59
N SER A 24 -12.14 2.65 -30.04
CA SER A 24 -11.68 1.25 -30.05
C SER A 24 -10.93 0.83 -28.78
N THR A 25 -10.38 1.78 -28.00
CA THR A 25 -9.54 1.49 -26.81
C THR A 25 -10.34 0.89 -25.65
N LYS A 26 -11.62 1.23 -25.50
CA LYS A 26 -12.54 0.58 -24.54
C LYS A 26 -12.84 -0.88 -24.87
N SER A 27 -12.67 -1.30 -26.13
CA SER A 27 -13.01 -2.66 -26.58
C SER A 27 -11.85 -3.65 -26.47
N VAL A 28 -10.60 -3.17 -26.53
CA VAL A 28 -9.41 -4.02 -26.39
C VAL A 28 -9.14 -4.36 -24.93
N TYR A 29 -9.26 -3.39 -24.01
CA TYR A 29 -9.06 -3.62 -22.57
C TYR A 29 -10.08 -4.60 -21.96
N ASN A 30 -11.32 -4.61 -22.46
CA ASN A 30 -12.35 -5.54 -21.98
C ASN A 30 -12.23 -6.95 -22.58
N LYS A 31 -11.41 -7.14 -23.63
CA LYS A 31 -11.19 -8.45 -24.27
C LYS A 31 -10.00 -9.24 -23.71
N ILE A 32 -9.19 -8.66 -22.81
CA ILE A 32 -8.05 -9.31 -22.17
C ILE A 32 -8.34 -9.55 -20.67
N LYS A 33 -9.53 -10.05 -20.36
CA LYS A 33 -9.72 -10.76 -19.08
C LYS A 33 -9.46 -12.23 -19.35
N PRO A 34 -8.42 -12.85 -18.77
CA PRO A 34 -8.23 -14.29 -18.91
C PRO A 34 -9.50 -14.98 -18.41
N THR A 35 -10.16 -15.72 -19.29
CA THR A 35 -11.33 -16.55 -18.96
C THR A 35 -10.91 -17.88 -18.34
N LYS A 36 -9.61 -18.15 -18.26
CA LYS A 36 -9.03 -19.34 -17.65
C LYS A 36 -8.05 -18.92 -16.56
N TYR A 37 -8.40 -19.25 -15.32
CA TYR A 37 -7.48 -19.19 -14.19
C TYR A 37 -6.43 -20.29 -14.37
N GLU A 38 -5.16 -19.96 -14.22
CA GLU A 38 -4.10 -20.97 -14.26
C GLU A 38 -4.01 -21.68 -12.91
N VAL A 39 -3.90 -23.01 -12.96
CA VAL A 39 -3.67 -23.81 -11.75
C VAL A 39 -2.21 -23.60 -11.32
N PRO A 40 -1.96 -23.20 -10.06
CA PRO A 40 -0.61 -23.16 -9.53
C PRO A 40 -0.01 -24.57 -9.50
N ILE A 41 1.22 -24.73 -9.97
CA ILE A 41 1.93 -26.02 -9.94
C ILE A 41 2.89 -25.95 -8.76
N ILE A 42 2.80 -26.90 -7.83
CA ILE A 42 3.78 -27.04 -6.75
C ILE A 42 4.87 -28.01 -7.21
N GLU A 43 6.11 -27.53 -7.26
CA GLU A 43 7.26 -28.41 -7.48
C GLU A 43 7.74 -29.07 -6.18
N ASN A 44 7.69 -28.36 -5.05
CA ASN A 44 8.15 -28.85 -3.75
C ASN A 44 7.35 -28.24 -2.58
N LEU A 45 6.89 -29.09 -1.65
CA LEU A 45 6.30 -28.69 -0.38
C LEU A 45 7.38 -28.68 0.72
N VAL A 46 7.35 -27.69 1.60
CA VAL A 46 8.21 -27.65 2.80
C VAL A 46 7.45 -28.04 4.06
N ASP A 47 8.15 -28.69 4.99
CA ASP A 47 7.63 -29.01 6.33
C ASP A 47 7.66 -27.82 7.29
N GLN A 48 8.48 -26.81 6.96
CA GLN A 48 8.49 -25.53 7.67
C GLN A 48 7.09 -24.91 7.72
N LYS A 49 6.82 -24.15 8.79
CA LYS A 49 5.57 -23.42 8.96
C LYS A 49 5.77 -21.94 8.63
N ILE A 50 4.67 -21.29 8.24
CA ILE A 50 4.61 -19.83 8.23
C ILE A 50 4.77 -19.38 9.68
N ILE A 51 5.71 -18.47 9.94
CA ILE A 51 5.94 -17.93 11.28
C ILE A 51 4.78 -17.00 11.59
N LEU A 52 4.16 -17.17 12.77
CA LEU A 52 2.99 -16.39 13.20
C LEU A 52 3.39 -15.53 14.40
N ASN A 53 3.06 -14.24 14.32
CA ASN A 53 3.20 -13.33 15.45
C ASN A 53 1.81 -13.19 16.08
N SER A 54 1.48 -14.11 17.00
CA SER A 54 0.19 -14.09 17.70
C SER A 54 0.26 -13.12 18.88
N SER A 55 -0.01 -11.84 18.63
CA SER A 55 -0.16 -10.83 19.69
C SER A 55 -1.59 -10.74 20.25
N TYR A 56 -2.56 -11.41 19.62
CA TYR A 56 -3.97 -11.36 20.01
C TYR A 56 -4.55 -12.77 20.16
N SER A 57 -5.18 -13.02 21.30
CA SER A 57 -5.81 -14.31 21.66
C SER A 57 -7.30 -14.37 21.35
N ASN A 58 -7.96 -13.24 21.07
CA ASN A 58 -9.41 -13.23 21.01
C ASN A 58 -9.90 -13.24 19.55
N LYS A 59 -10.51 -14.37 19.15
CA LYS A 59 -11.30 -14.48 17.92
C LYS A 59 -12.33 -13.35 17.91
N LYS A 60 -12.29 -12.49 16.88
CA LYS A 60 -13.11 -11.29 16.87
C LYS A 60 -14.53 -11.62 16.40
N ASN A 61 -15.54 -11.16 17.15
CA ASN A 61 -16.91 -11.19 16.68
C ASN A 61 -17.12 -10.06 15.65
N TYR A 62 -17.36 -10.42 14.38
CA TYR A 62 -17.62 -9.47 13.30
C TYR A 62 -19.05 -8.89 13.33
N GLU A 63 -19.91 -9.29 14.27
CA GLU A 63 -21.25 -8.72 14.43
C GLU A 63 -21.22 -7.31 15.04
N ASN A 64 -20.27 -7.05 15.94
CA ASN A 64 -20.11 -5.78 16.62
C ASN A 64 -19.39 -4.77 15.73
N LYS A 65 -20.13 -4.20 14.77
CA LYS A 65 -19.59 -3.23 13.82
C LYS A 65 -20.07 -1.82 14.13
N ILE A 66 -19.12 -0.89 14.13
CA ILE A 66 -19.35 0.52 14.43
C ILE A 66 -19.08 1.30 13.15
N THR A 67 -20.13 1.92 12.60
CA THR A 67 -19.99 2.76 11.41
C THR A 67 -19.72 4.19 11.85
N LEU A 68 -18.65 4.80 11.34
CA LEU A 68 -18.37 6.21 11.62
C LEU A 68 -19.38 7.08 10.86
N ASN A 69 -20.41 7.51 11.56
CA ASN A 69 -21.55 8.20 10.98
C ASN A 69 -21.09 9.51 10.32
N LYS A 70 -21.63 9.86 9.15
CA LYS A 70 -21.27 11.11 8.42
C LYS A 70 -19.80 11.18 7.93
N LEU A 71 -19.03 10.10 7.96
CA LEU A 71 -17.74 10.00 7.28
C LEU A 71 -17.94 9.44 5.86
N LYS A 72 -17.50 10.19 4.84
CA LYS A 72 -17.41 9.73 3.46
C LYS A 72 -16.05 10.11 2.91
N ASN A 73 -15.08 9.20 2.97
CA ASN A 73 -13.73 9.42 2.46
C ASN A 73 -13.51 8.64 1.16
N LYS A 74 -13.60 9.34 0.02
CA LYS A 74 -13.32 8.76 -1.31
C LYS A 74 -11.85 8.90 -1.73
N SER A 75 -10.97 9.42 -0.86
CA SER A 75 -9.56 9.63 -1.21
C SER A 75 -8.89 8.32 -1.64
N GLN A 76 -7.97 8.43 -2.60
CA GLN A 76 -7.12 7.32 -3.02
C GLN A 76 -6.06 6.95 -1.98
N TYR A 77 -5.70 7.89 -1.10
CA TYR A 77 -4.73 7.68 -0.03
C TYR A 77 -5.49 7.36 1.26
N GLN A 78 -5.34 6.12 1.74
CA GLN A 78 -6.30 5.47 2.63
C GLN A 78 -5.93 5.51 4.11
N ARG A 79 -4.87 6.22 4.49
CA ARG A 79 -4.52 6.49 5.89
C ARG A 79 -5.18 7.79 6.33
N GLY A 80 -6.51 7.80 6.40
CA GLY A 80 -7.29 8.98 6.77
C GLY A 80 -7.81 8.95 8.20
N ILE A 81 -7.46 7.92 8.97
CA ILE A 81 -8.06 7.63 10.28
C ILE A 81 -6.98 7.25 11.28
N ILE A 82 -7.09 7.82 12.47
CA ILE A 82 -6.21 7.59 13.61
C ILE A 82 -7.10 7.25 14.80
N ILE A 83 -6.80 6.15 15.48
CA ILE A 83 -7.46 5.79 16.73
C ILE A 83 -6.54 6.17 17.89
N ILE A 84 -7.07 6.95 18.83
CA ILE A 84 -6.39 7.35 20.06
C ILE A 84 -7.36 7.05 21.21
N LYS A 85 -7.03 6.03 22.03
CA LYS A 85 -7.90 5.56 23.12
C LYS A 85 -9.30 5.21 22.58
N ASP A 86 -10.32 5.85 23.11
CA ASP A 86 -11.75 5.71 22.79
C ASP A 86 -12.21 6.64 21.66
N LYS A 87 -11.29 7.29 20.94
CA LYS A 87 -11.60 8.28 19.92
C LYS A 87 -11.03 7.92 18.56
N VAL A 88 -11.80 8.24 17.53
CA VAL A 88 -11.40 8.09 16.14
C VAL A 88 -11.31 9.47 15.50
N PHE A 89 -10.12 9.84 15.06
CA PHE A 89 -9.86 11.06 14.31
C PHE A 89 -9.84 10.73 12.84
N ALA A 90 -10.70 11.35 12.04
CA ALA A 90 -10.74 11.17 10.61
C ALA A 90 -10.56 12.51 9.90
N LEU A 91 -9.61 12.54 8.98
CA LEU A 91 -9.41 13.69 8.12
C LEU A 91 -10.37 13.64 6.93
N THR A 92 -11.00 14.77 6.63
CA THR A 92 -11.98 14.89 5.56
C THR A 92 -11.50 15.84 4.45
N LYS A 93 -12.10 15.70 3.26
CA LYS A 93 -11.77 16.52 2.08
C LYS A 93 -11.95 18.03 2.28
N ASN A 94 -12.69 18.46 3.31
CA ASN A 94 -12.99 19.87 3.57
C ASN A 94 -12.06 20.50 4.60
N ASN A 95 -10.84 19.99 4.77
CA ASN A 95 -9.85 20.49 5.74
C ASN A 95 -10.32 20.35 7.19
N ASN A 96 -11.21 19.40 7.46
CA ASN A 96 -11.71 19.18 8.79
C ASN A 96 -11.21 17.86 9.34
N ILE A 97 -10.76 17.89 10.59
CA ILE A 97 -10.58 16.72 11.42
C ILE A 97 -11.90 16.49 12.14
N LYS A 98 -12.52 15.34 11.86
CA LYS A 98 -13.68 14.88 12.58
C LYS A 98 -13.25 13.94 13.69
N GLU A 99 -13.76 14.17 14.87
CA GLU A 99 -13.54 13.32 16.04
C GLU A 99 -14.81 12.51 16.28
N PHE A 100 -14.69 11.20 16.40
CA PHE A 100 -15.78 10.28 16.68
C PHE A 100 -15.53 9.51 17.96
N ASP A 101 -16.60 9.19 18.67
CA ASP A 101 -16.57 8.22 19.75
C ASP A 101 -16.43 6.82 19.15
N LEU A 102 -15.42 6.06 19.58
CA LEU A 102 -15.14 4.74 19.04
C LEU A 102 -16.23 3.73 19.40
N ASN A 103 -16.94 3.90 20.51
CA ASN A 103 -17.92 2.95 21.02
C ASN A 103 -19.30 3.06 20.32
N SER A 104 -19.70 4.28 19.96
CA SER A 104 -20.99 4.58 19.33
C SER A 104 -20.86 4.91 17.84
N GLY A 105 -19.67 5.33 17.39
CA GLY A 105 -19.46 5.87 16.04
C GLY A 105 -20.06 7.25 15.82
N GLU A 106 -20.51 7.91 16.88
CA GLU A 106 -21.08 9.26 16.82
C GLU A 106 -20.01 10.33 16.67
N LEU A 107 -20.35 11.39 15.94
CA LEU A 107 -19.47 12.55 15.75
C LEU A 107 -19.45 13.38 17.04
N ILE A 108 -18.30 13.45 17.71
CA ILE A 108 -18.07 14.28 18.89
C ILE A 108 -17.81 15.72 18.47
N SER A 109 -16.85 15.94 17.57
CA SER A 109 -16.40 17.28 17.20
C SER A 109 -15.93 17.38 15.75
N THR A 110 -15.83 18.60 15.24
CA THR A 110 -15.25 18.91 13.93
C THR A 110 -14.35 20.12 14.07
N LYS A 111 -13.07 19.95 13.77
CA LYS A 111 -12.04 20.99 13.86
C LYS A 111 -11.60 21.38 12.46
N ILE A 112 -11.48 22.68 12.20
CA ILE A 112 -11.14 23.21 10.87
C ILE A 112 -9.66 23.59 10.85
N ILE A 113 -8.95 23.10 9.84
CA ILE A 113 -7.55 23.45 9.57
C ILE A 113 -7.54 24.74 8.76
N ASN A 114 -7.29 25.87 9.41
CA ASN A 114 -7.53 27.22 8.86
C ASN A 114 -6.32 27.90 8.20
N PHE A 115 -5.11 27.35 8.32
CA PHE A 115 -3.88 28.06 7.99
C PHE A 115 -3.39 27.86 6.54
N ILE A 116 -4.03 27.01 5.74
CA ILE A 116 -3.78 26.89 4.29
C ILE A 116 -5.12 26.80 3.55
N ASN A 117 -5.20 27.38 2.35
CA ASN A 117 -6.33 27.18 1.44
C ASN A 117 -6.24 25.77 0.80
N ILE A 118 -6.28 24.71 1.62
CA ILE A 118 -6.14 23.28 1.24
C ILE A 118 -7.37 22.79 0.44
N LYS A 119 -8.34 23.67 0.12
CA LYS A 119 -9.59 23.27 -0.59
C LYS A 119 -9.35 22.57 -1.93
N SER A 120 -8.20 22.79 -2.57
CA SER A 120 -7.78 22.12 -3.81
C SER A 120 -6.72 21.04 -3.62
N GLU A 121 -6.24 20.83 -2.39
CA GLU A 121 -5.13 19.94 -2.09
C GLU A 121 -5.60 18.52 -1.79
N THR A 122 -4.76 17.55 -2.13
CA THR A 122 -5.03 16.14 -1.83
C THR A 122 -4.15 15.71 -0.66
N ILE A 123 -4.76 15.23 0.42
CA ILE A 123 -3.99 14.64 1.53
C ILE A 123 -3.52 13.24 1.13
N VAL A 124 -2.23 13.02 1.34
CA VAL A 124 -1.50 11.78 1.02
C VAL A 124 -1.26 10.96 2.29
N SER A 125 -1.04 11.62 3.44
CA SER A 125 -0.78 10.96 4.72
C SER A 125 -1.43 11.72 5.88
N PHE A 126 -1.90 10.97 6.88
CA PHE A 126 -2.35 11.49 8.18
C PHE A 126 -1.83 10.54 9.27
N ASN A 127 -0.87 11.02 10.07
CA ASN A 127 -0.20 10.28 11.13
C ASN A 127 -0.37 11.01 12.47
N TYR A 128 -0.25 10.27 13.58
CA TYR A 128 -0.23 10.83 14.94
C TYR A 128 1.10 10.47 15.59
N LEU A 129 1.78 11.48 16.10
CA LEU A 129 3.11 11.38 16.72
C LEU A 129 3.22 12.48 17.77
N ASN A 130 3.84 12.20 18.91
CA ASN A 130 4.17 13.21 19.94
C ASN A 130 3.00 14.15 20.30
N ASN A 131 1.80 13.59 20.44
CA ASN A 131 0.57 14.31 20.76
C ASN A 131 0.12 15.36 19.73
N SER A 132 0.54 15.21 18.48
CA SER A 132 0.18 16.07 17.37
C SER A 132 -0.12 15.25 16.11
N PHE A 133 -0.70 15.88 15.09
CA PHE A 133 -0.97 15.24 13.81
C PHE A 133 0.01 15.72 12.74
N ILE A 134 0.57 14.77 12.01
CA ILE A 134 1.40 15.04 10.84
C ILE A 134 0.58 14.78 9.57
N LEU A 135 0.46 15.80 8.74
CA LEU A 135 -0.28 15.80 7.49
C LEU A 135 0.68 15.96 6.32
N ALA A 136 0.48 15.19 5.26
CA ALA A 136 1.23 15.33 4.02
C ALA A 136 0.28 15.64 2.87
N LEU A 137 0.58 16.69 2.12
CA LEU A 137 -0.20 17.12 0.97
C LEU A 137 0.50 16.73 -0.33
N LYS A 138 -0.30 16.53 -1.39
CA LYS A 138 0.21 16.14 -2.70
C LYS A 138 1.15 17.18 -3.31
N SER A 139 1.01 18.45 -2.96
CA SER A 139 1.94 19.52 -3.34
C SER A 139 3.33 19.42 -2.70
N GLY A 140 3.55 18.47 -1.78
CA GLY A 140 4.82 18.28 -1.08
C GLY A 140 4.92 19.00 0.25
N ILE A 141 3.88 19.73 0.64
CA ILE A 141 3.78 20.36 1.95
C ILE A 141 3.55 19.30 3.02
N ILE A 142 4.34 19.34 4.09
CA ILE A 142 4.16 18.55 5.30
C ILE A 142 3.89 19.50 6.45
N LEU A 143 2.89 19.16 7.28
CA LEU A 143 2.43 20.00 8.38
C LEU A 143 2.43 19.18 9.65
N ASN A 144 2.83 19.80 10.75
CA ASN A 144 2.53 19.32 12.07
C ASN A 144 1.52 20.26 12.72
N ILE A 145 0.42 19.70 13.22
CA ILE A 145 -0.64 20.44 13.89
C ILE A 145 -0.95 19.84 15.24
N ASP A 146 -1.33 20.68 16.18
CA ASP A 146 -1.81 20.21 17.47
C ASP A 146 -3.17 19.49 17.34
N LEU A 147 -3.67 18.95 18.46
CA LEU A 147 -4.97 18.29 18.48
C LEU A 147 -6.14 19.25 18.18
N ASN A 148 -5.95 20.57 18.30
CA ASN A 148 -6.95 21.59 17.99
C ASN A 148 -6.96 22.00 16.52
N GLY A 149 -5.96 21.58 15.75
CA GLY A 149 -5.78 21.95 14.36
C GLY A 149 -5.00 23.26 14.17
N GLU A 150 -4.26 23.69 15.18
CA GLU A 150 -3.33 24.82 15.10
C GLU A 150 -1.97 24.36 14.56
N LEU A 151 -1.35 25.19 13.72
CA LEU A 151 -0.05 24.88 13.11
C LEU A 151 1.07 24.94 14.15
N ILE A 152 1.86 23.86 14.24
CA ILE A 152 3.09 23.80 15.02
C ILE A 152 4.27 24.16 14.11
N TRP A 153 4.46 23.41 13.02
CA TRP A 153 5.49 23.67 12.02
C TRP A 153 5.05 23.25 10.62
N LYS A 154 5.75 23.78 9.60
CA LYS A 154 5.50 23.51 8.17
C LYS A 154 6.81 23.24 7.45
N PHE A 155 6.83 22.20 6.62
CA PHE A 155 7.89 21.89 5.68
C PHE A 155 7.38 21.97 4.23
N GLU A 156 8.19 22.52 3.33
CA GLU A 156 7.83 22.69 1.91
C GLU A 156 8.97 22.24 1.01
N SER A 157 8.73 21.22 0.18
CA SER A 157 9.71 20.76 -0.83
C SER A 157 9.45 21.27 -2.25
N ASN A 158 8.25 21.82 -2.52
CA ASN A 158 7.75 22.11 -3.87
C ASN A 158 7.72 20.91 -4.84
N LYS A 159 7.84 19.69 -4.32
CA LYS A 159 7.80 18.44 -5.09
C LYS A 159 6.52 17.68 -4.87
N ILE A 160 6.04 17.02 -5.93
CA ILE A 160 4.83 16.19 -5.84
C ILE A 160 5.10 15.01 -4.90
N LEU A 161 4.28 14.90 -3.86
CA LEU A 161 4.29 13.79 -2.93
C LEU A 161 3.10 12.87 -3.23
N ASN A 162 3.35 11.63 -3.64
CA ASN A 162 2.29 10.63 -3.84
C ASN A 162 2.43 9.45 -2.86
N THR A 163 3.44 9.49 -2.00
CA THR A 163 3.76 8.43 -1.06
C THR A 163 3.32 8.85 0.34
N PRO A 164 2.57 8.03 1.10
CA PRO A 164 2.34 8.28 2.52
C PRO A 164 3.67 8.43 3.26
N LEU A 165 3.69 9.27 4.30
CA LEU A 165 4.88 9.45 5.12
C LEU A 165 5.13 8.21 5.97
N PHE A 166 6.41 7.93 6.19
CA PHE A 166 6.88 6.95 7.17
C PHE A 166 7.49 7.67 8.34
N VAL A 167 7.36 7.11 9.54
CA VAL A 167 7.87 7.71 10.78
C VAL A 167 8.75 6.67 11.47
N TYR A 168 9.99 7.02 11.73
CA TYR A 168 10.98 6.17 12.42
C TYR A 168 11.67 6.98 13.51
N GLY A 169 11.39 6.64 14.77
CA GLY A 169 11.82 7.45 15.91
C GLY A 169 11.35 8.89 15.74
N ASP A 170 12.30 9.81 15.79
CA ASP A 170 12.06 11.25 15.65
C ASP A 170 12.18 11.76 14.20
N GLN A 171 12.31 10.87 13.21
CA GLN A 171 12.42 11.23 11.80
C GLN A 171 11.16 10.88 11.00
N ILE A 172 10.75 11.80 10.13
CA ILE A 172 9.72 11.63 9.11
C ILE A 172 10.44 11.39 7.78
N ILE A 173 10.15 10.27 7.14
CA ILE A 173 10.71 9.91 5.84
C ILE A 173 9.68 10.18 4.75
N ALA A 174 10.05 11.05 3.82
CA ALA A 174 9.23 11.43 2.67
C ALA A 174 9.88 10.93 1.37
N LEU A 175 9.17 10.05 0.66
CA LEU A 175 9.56 9.57 -0.67
C LEU A 175 8.86 10.43 -1.74
N TYR A 176 9.59 11.39 -2.28
CA TYR A 176 9.22 12.16 -3.47
C TYR A 176 9.50 11.33 -4.73
N VAL A 177 9.26 11.91 -5.90
CA VAL A 177 9.37 11.20 -7.19
C VAL A 177 10.76 10.59 -7.41
N ASP A 178 11.79 11.39 -7.19
CA ASP A 178 13.20 11.12 -7.47
C ASP A 178 14.10 11.38 -6.26
N GLU A 179 13.51 11.66 -5.10
CA GLU A 179 14.25 12.05 -3.90
C GLU A 179 13.61 11.44 -2.66
N ILE A 180 14.44 11.29 -1.63
CA ILE A 180 14.05 10.86 -0.31
C ILE A 180 14.61 11.80 0.73
N TYR A 181 13.74 12.23 1.65
CA TYR A 181 14.05 13.24 2.66
C TYR A 181 13.88 12.63 4.04
N GLY A 182 14.85 12.86 4.93
CA GLY A 182 14.73 12.69 6.37
C GLY A 182 14.43 14.04 7.03
N ILE A 183 13.27 14.17 7.66
CA ILE A 183 12.78 15.42 8.24
C ILE A 183 12.61 15.22 9.75
N SER A 184 13.08 16.15 10.55
CA SER A 184 12.87 16.17 11.99
C SER A 184 11.38 16.26 12.31
N SER A 185 10.88 15.34 13.14
CA SER A 185 9.51 15.38 13.62
C SER A 185 9.26 16.48 14.66
N GLU A 186 10.32 16.94 15.34
CA GLU A 186 10.24 17.95 16.39
C GLU A 186 9.92 19.34 15.82
N ASP A 187 10.66 19.77 14.80
CA ASP A 187 10.61 21.14 14.28
C ASP A 187 10.40 21.22 12.75
N GLY A 188 10.35 20.09 12.05
CA GLY A 188 10.19 20.04 10.61
C GLY A 188 11.44 20.39 9.81
N SER A 189 12.60 20.50 10.46
CA SER A 189 13.88 20.77 9.78
C SER A 189 14.33 19.58 8.92
N LEU A 190 15.00 19.86 7.81
CA LEU A 190 15.61 18.81 6.97
C LEU A 190 16.88 18.30 7.66
N ILE A 191 16.94 17.00 7.94
CA ILE A 191 18.12 16.34 8.51
C ILE A 191 19.06 15.91 7.38
N TRP A 192 18.52 15.20 6.39
CA TRP A 192 19.26 14.69 5.23
C TRP A 192 18.34 14.54 4.02
N HIS A 193 18.92 14.45 2.83
CA HIS A 193 18.20 14.12 1.60
C HIS A 193 19.15 13.47 0.58
N GLU A 194 18.58 12.61 -0.28
CA GLU A 194 19.29 11.96 -1.37
C GLU A 194 18.48 12.06 -2.68
N ASN A 195 19.18 12.11 -3.82
CA ASN A 195 18.60 12.36 -5.15
C ASN A 195 18.97 11.28 -6.18
N TYR A 196 17.99 10.89 -6.98
CA TYR A 196 18.01 9.77 -7.92
C TYR A 196 17.48 10.18 -9.30
N THR A 197 18.14 11.14 -9.96
CA THR A 197 17.67 11.77 -11.22
C THR A 197 17.70 10.91 -12.48
N ASP A 198 18.06 9.64 -12.40
CA ASP A 198 18.54 8.88 -13.57
C ASP A 198 17.44 8.30 -14.48
N LEU A 199 16.16 8.33 -14.09
CA LEU A 199 15.08 7.65 -14.82
C LEU A 199 13.85 8.54 -15.08
N PRO A 200 13.30 8.55 -16.31
CA PRO A 200 12.09 9.30 -16.62
C PRO A 200 10.84 8.65 -15.99
N VAL A 201 9.99 9.50 -15.40
CA VAL A 201 8.82 9.09 -14.60
C VAL A 201 7.56 9.08 -15.46
N TYR A 202 6.89 7.95 -15.59
CA TYR A 202 5.63 7.87 -16.35
C TYR A 202 4.39 7.45 -15.53
N GLN A 203 4.53 6.64 -14.48
CA GLN A 203 3.41 6.23 -13.62
C GLN A 203 3.81 6.06 -12.14
N ALA A 204 3.70 7.13 -11.35
CA ALA A 204 4.00 7.11 -9.92
C ALA A 204 2.76 6.70 -9.10
N LYS A 205 2.68 5.44 -8.64
CA LYS A 205 1.70 5.00 -7.61
C LYS A 205 2.10 5.36 -6.18
N GLY A 206 3.10 6.23 -6.01
CA GLY A 206 3.82 6.43 -4.76
C GLY A 206 4.97 5.43 -4.63
N GLY A 207 5.88 5.69 -3.71
CA GLY A 207 6.99 4.81 -3.37
C GLY A 207 6.61 3.78 -2.30
N GLN A 208 7.56 2.92 -1.99
CA GLN A 208 7.49 1.93 -0.92
C GLN A 208 8.72 2.04 -0.04
N LEU A 209 8.56 1.73 1.24
CA LEU A 209 9.64 1.75 2.23
C LEU A 209 9.40 0.61 3.22
N VAL A 210 10.45 -0.15 3.49
CA VAL A 210 10.53 -1.13 4.58
C VAL A 210 11.86 -0.94 5.29
N ASN A 211 12.00 -1.47 6.51
CA ASN A 211 13.22 -1.32 7.27
C ASN A 211 13.71 -2.66 7.85
N PHE A 212 15.01 -2.74 8.08
CA PHE A 212 15.66 -3.73 8.93
C PHE A 212 16.62 -2.97 9.84
N LEU A 213 16.35 -2.98 11.16
CA LEU A 213 17.05 -2.11 12.11
C LEU A 213 17.02 -0.65 11.64
N ASN A 214 18.18 -0.02 11.51
CA ASN A 214 18.38 1.36 11.05
C ASN A 214 18.49 1.49 9.51
N ILE A 215 18.42 0.38 8.76
CA ILE A 215 18.54 0.39 7.30
C ILE A 215 17.14 0.46 6.68
N LEU A 216 16.93 1.48 5.86
CA LEU A 216 15.72 1.66 5.06
C LEU A 216 15.95 1.09 3.66
N PHE A 217 15.05 0.26 3.17
CA PHE A 217 15.00 -0.18 1.78
C PHE A 217 13.77 0.43 1.11
N PHE A 218 13.94 0.94 -0.11
CA PHE A 218 12.87 1.64 -0.80
C PHE A 218 12.74 1.30 -2.27
N ILE A 219 11.54 1.59 -2.78
CA ILE A 219 11.27 1.82 -4.19
C ILE A 219 10.72 3.24 -4.28
N LEU A 220 11.41 4.13 -5.00
CA LEU A 220 10.91 5.46 -5.28
C LEU A 220 9.79 5.42 -6.34
N PRO A 221 8.93 6.46 -6.41
CA PRO A 221 7.90 6.57 -7.44
C PRO A 221 8.44 6.58 -8.89
N ASN A 222 9.72 6.91 -9.11
CA ASN A 222 10.42 6.75 -10.39
C ASN A 222 10.97 5.34 -10.64
N ASN A 223 10.60 4.37 -9.79
CA ASN A 223 11.05 2.99 -9.76
C ASN A 223 12.53 2.77 -9.41
N ARG A 224 13.25 3.81 -8.96
CA ARG A 224 14.58 3.60 -8.40
C ARG A 224 14.47 2.79 -7.11
N VAL A 225 15.26 1.73 -7.04
CA VAL A 225 15.44 0.95 -5.83
C VAL A 225 16.69 1.40 -5.11
N GLY A 226 16.70 1.32 -3.78
CA GLY A 226 17.88 1.69 -3.01
C GLY A 226 17.74 1.38 -1.53
N SER A 227 18.79 1.73 -0.81
CA SER A 227 18.85 1.59 0.64
C SER A 227 19.60 2.75 1.29
N ILE A 228 19.13 3.20 2.44
CA ILE A 228 19.69 4.31 3.21
C ILE A 228 19.88 3.91 4.67
N ASP A 229 21.01 4.28 5.25
CA ASP A 229 21.20 4.24 6.70
C ASP A 229 20.47 5.43 7.33
N LEU A 230 19.51 5.17 8.22
CA LEU A 230 18.67 6.20 8.84
C LEU A 230 19.46 7.15 9.75
N ASP A 231 20.53 6.69 10.38
CA ASP A 231 21.30 7.48 11.34
C ASP A 231 22.21 8.48 10.62
N PHE A 232 22.74 8.10 9.46
CA PHE A 232 23.63 8.94 8.66
C PHE A 232 22.94 9.64 7.49
N GLY A 233 21.78 9.16 7.05
CA GLY A 233 21.08 9.67 5.88
C GLY A 233 21.82 9.43 4.58
N THR A 234 22.63 8.36 4.51
CA THR A 234 23.50 8.06 3.35
C THR A 234 23.15 6.71 2.74
N GLU A 235 23.45 6.58 1.45
CA GLU A 235 23.25 5.32 0.74
C GLU A 235 24.10 4.19 1.31
N ASN A 236 23.52 2.99 1.35
CA ASN A 236 24.26 1.76 1.60
C ASN A 236 24.54 1.01 0.31
N ASN A 237 25.64 0.25 0.26
CA ASN A 237 26.00 -0.58 -0.89
C ASN A 237 25.47 -2.03 -0.74
N PHE A 238 24.14 -2.18 -0.70
CA PHE A 238 23.52 -3.51 -0.78
C PHE A 238 23.43 -3.99 -2.22
N ILE A 239 23.61 -5.29 -2.44
CA ILE A 239 23.50 -5.93 -3.75
C ILE A 239 22.11 -5.73 -4.39
N PHE A 240 21.10 -5.48 -3.55
CA PHE A 240 19.75 -5.12 -3.97
C PHE A 240 19.71 -3.84 -4.83
N ASN A 241 20.57 -2.86 -4.56
CA ASN A 241 20.56 -1.58 -5.28
C ASN A 241 20.89 -1.76 -6.77
N GLU A 242 21.48 -2.89 -7.15
CA GLU A 242 21.94 -3.21 -8.50
C GLU A 242 21.01 -4.19 -9.24
N ILE A 243 19.81 -4.49 -8.70
CA ILE A 243 18.90 -5.43 -9.35
C ILE A 243 18.47 -4.92 -10.73
N PRO A 244 18.59 -5.75 -11.79
CA PRO A 244 18.11 -5.39 -13.10
C PRO A 244 16.57 -5.41 -13.12
N LEU A 245 15.96 -4.23 -13.14
CA LEU A 245 14.51 -4.07 -13.25
C LEU A 245 14.02 -4.55 -14.62
N ILE A 246 12.96 -5.37 -14.63
CA ILE A 246 12.39 -5.90 -15.87
C ILE A 246 11.65 -4.80 -16.64
N SER A 247 10.90 -3.96 -15.93
CA SER A 247 10.25 -2.78 -16.49
C SER A 247 10.54 -1.57 -15.61
N PRO A 248 11.53 -0.73 -15.95
CA PRO A 248 11.82 0.47 -15.17
C PRO A 248 10.67 1.48 -15.19
N ILE A 249 9.64 1.27 -16.03
CA ILE A 249 8.59 2.25 -16.32
C ILE A 249 7.29 1.97 -15.53
N ASN A 250 7.04 0.74 -15.09
CA ASN A 250 5.78 0.38 -14.43
C ASN A 250 5.99 -0.52 -13.21
N ASN A 251 5.86 0.07 -12.02
CA ASN A 251 6.03 -0.60 -10.74
C ASN A 251 4.70 -0.92 -10.04
N LYS A 252 3.60 -0.99 -10.79
CA LYS A 252 2.25 -1.10 -10.23
C LYS A 252 2.05 -2.33 -9.35
N GLU A 253 2.69 -3.44 -9.70
CA GLU A 253 2.58 -4.72 -9.01
C GLU A 253 3.81 -5.03 -8.17
N ASP A 254 4.77 -4.10 -8.14
CA ASP A 254 6.02 -4.24 -7.40
C ASP A 254 5.74 -4.18 -5.91
N LYS A 255 6.45 -4.98 -5.13
CA LYS A 255 6.34 -4.95 -3.67
C LYS A 255 7.68 -5.22 -3.01
N ILE A 256 7.94 -4.54 -1.92
CA ILE A 256 9.07 -4.84 -1.03
C ILE A 256 8.57 -5.28 0.34
N HIS A 257 9.35 -6.14 0.99
CA HIS A 257 9.04 -6.70 2.29
C HIS A 257 10.32 -7.03 3.05
N THR A 258 10.31 -6.81 4.35
CA THR A 258 11.36 -7.30 5.26
C THR A 258 10.76 -8.23 6.29
N PHE A 259 11.45 -9.33 6.55
CA PHE A 259 11.11 -10.23 7.64
C PHE A 259 12.36 -10.97 8.12
N ASP A 260 12.58 -10.98 9.45
CA ASP A 260 13.87 -11.30 10.06
C ASP A 260 15.00 -10.50 9.38
N ASN A 261 16.07 -11.16 8.96
CA ASN A 261 17.19 -10.57 8.24
C ASN A 261 17.06 -10.64 6.71
N TYR A 262 15.86 -10.85 6.17
CA TYR A 262 15.65 -10.97 4.73
C TYR A 262 14.92 -9.76 4.16
N PHE A 263 15.50 -9.19 3.11
CA PHE A 263 14.82 -8.26 2.23
C PHE A 263 14.29 -9.01 1.02
N THR A 264 13.01 -8.83 0.69
CA THR A 264 12.36 -9.48 -0.45
C THR A 264 11.74 -8.43 -1.38
N TYR A 265 12.05 -8.53 -2.67
CA TYR A 265 11.46 -7.73 -3.74
C TYR A 265 10.67 -8.63 -4.70
N LEU A 266 9.42 -8.27 -4.93
CA LEU A 266 8.55 -8.85 -5.93
C LEU A 266 8.46 -7.89 -7.11
N ASP A 267 9.09 -8.26 -8.22
CA ASP A 267 9.13 -7.50 -9.48
C ASP A 267 7.97 -7.90 -10.38
N GLU A 268 7.16 -6.91 -10.80
CA GLU A 268 5.95 -7.05 -11.63
C GLU A 268 4.93 -8.09 -11.13
N GLY A 269 4.95 -8.41 -9.84
CA GLY A 269 4.10 -9.47 -9.28
C GLY A 269 4.46 -10.89 -9.76
N LYS A 270 5.64 -11.08 -10.37
CA LYS A 270 6.02 -12.33 -11.05
C LYS A 270 7.37 -12.89 -10.63
N TYR A 271 8.37 -12.05 -10.34
CA TYR A 271 9.72 -12.52 -10.02
C TYR A 271 10.11 -12.13 -8.60
N LEU A 272 10.51 -13.12 -7.81
CA LEU A 272 10.93 -12.94 -6.44
C LEU A 272 12.46 -12.86 -6.37
N TYR A 273 12.93 -11.81 -5.72
CA TYR A 273 14.31 -11.63 -5.30
C TYR A 273 14.33 -11.59 -3.79
N THR A 274 15.23 -12.34 -3.17
CA THR A 274 15.41 -12.34 -1.71
C THR A 274 16.89 -12.23 -1.41
N VAL A 275 17.24 -11.22 -0.62
CA VAL A 275 18.61 -10.96 -0.15
C VAL A 275 18.66 -11.24 1.35
N ASP A 276 19.63 -12.02 1.78
CA ASP A 276 20.03 -12.07 3.19
C ASP A 276 20.82 -10.81 3.50
N ILE A 277 20.27 -9.95 4.35
CA ILE A 277 20.84 -8.64 4.67
C ILE A 277 22.17 -8.79 5.40
N LEU A 278 22.37 -9.86 6.18
CA LEU A 278 23.60 -10.05 6.97
C LEU A 278 24.77 -10.52 6.11
N THR A 279 24.52 -11.35 5.09
CA THR A 279 25.56 -11.80 4.16
C THR A 279 25.65 -10.94 2.91
N ASN A 280 24.64 -10.12 2.63
CA ASN A 280 24.49 -9.35 1.39
C ASN A 280 24.48 -10.25 0.13
N GLU A 281 23.89 -11.44 0.24
CA GLU A 281 23.82 -12.42 -0.85
C GLU A 281 22.37 -12.74 -1.23
N PHE A 282 22.15 -13.11 -2.49
CA PHE A 282 20.85 -13.57 -2.95
C PHE A 282 20.58 -15.01 -2.51
N ASN A 283 19.52 -15.21 -1.74
CA ASN A 283 18.91 -16.52 -1.56
C ASN A 283 18.03 -16.89 -2.75
N LEU A 284 17.33 -15.88 -3.30
CA LEU A 284 16.52 -16.02 -4.51
C LEU A 284 16.89 -14.92 -5.48
N PHE A 285 17.20 -15.32 -6.72
CA PHE A 285 17.46 -14.39 -7.81
C PHE A 285 16.49 -14.68 -8.95
N LYS A 286 15.59 -13.73 -9.22
CA LYS A 286 14.61 -13.80 -10.32
C LYS A 286 13.78 -15.10 -10.31
N LYS A 287 13.39 -15.59 -9.13
CA LYS A 287 12.56 -16.80 -9.00
C LYS A 287 11.17 -16.50 -9.53
N ASN A 288 10.76 -17.17 -10.61
CA ASN A 288 9.43 -17.02 -11.18
C ASN A 288 8.38 -17.70 -10.27
N ILE A 289 7.38 -16.93 -9.81
CA ILE A 289 6.31 -17.41 -8.92
C ILE A 289 4.93 -17.51 -9.61
N LYS A 290 4.89 -17.36 -10.95
CA LYS A 290 3.68 -17.15 -11.78
C LYS A 290 2.88 -15.92 -11.36
N SER A 291 2.27 -15.25 -12.33
CA SER A 291 1.38 -14.12 -12.04
C SER A 291 0.13 -14.61 -11.30
N SER A 292 -0.30 -13.85 -10.29
CA SER A 292 -1.54 -14.08 -9.55
C SER A 292 -2.44 -12.85 -9.63
N SER A 293 -3.75 -13.05 -9.50
CA SER A 293 -4.75 -11.98 -9.51
C SER A 293 -4.61 -11.03 -8.32
N SER A 294 -4.04 -11.52 -7.21
CA SER A 294 -3.63 -10.72 -6.06
C SER A 294 -2.63 -11.48 -5.20
N ASN A 295 -1.78 -10.75 -4.51
CA ASN A 295 -0.79 -11.31 -3.59
C ASN A 295 -0.58 -10.40 -2.38
N ILE A 296 -0.07 -10.95 -1.28
CA ILE A 296 0.31 -10.21 -0.08
C ILE A 296 1.49 -10.89 0.61
N PHE A 297 2.47 -10.11 1.07
CA PHE A 297 3.50 -10.61 1.97
C PHE A 297 2.95 -10.75 3.39
N PHE A 298 3.35 -11.81 4.08
CA PHE A 298 3.00 -12.07 5.45
C PHE A 298 4.12 -12.86 6.12
N ASN A 299 4.87 -12.19 6.99
CA ASN A 299 6.03 -12.76 7.67
C ASN A 299 7.00 -13.40 6.66
N ASN A 300 7.34 -14.68 6.84
CA ASN A 300 8.21 -15.43 5.92
C ASN A 300 7.50 -15.98 4.67
N ALA A 301 6.29 -15.53 4.36
CA ALA A 301 5.49 -16.04 3.25
C ALA A 301 5.05 -14.94 2.28
N LEU A 302 4.99 -15.30 1.00
CA LEU A 302 4.21 -14.60 -0.02
C LEU A 302 2.97 -15.43 -0.33
N ILE A 303 1.80 -14.87 -0.07
CA ILE A 303 0.52 -15.55 -0.31
C ILE A 303 -0.09 -15.02 -1.59
N LEU A 304 -0.30 -15.93 -2.53
CA LEU A 304 -0.87 -15.69 -3.85
C LEU A 304 -2.32 -16.19 -3.89
N LYS A 305 -3.17 -15.46 -4.62
CA LYS A 305 -4.52 -15.88 -4.92
C LYS A 305 -4.78 -15.83 -6.42
N GLU A 306 -5.28 -16.93 -6.95
CA GLU A 306 -5.71 -17.04 -8.34
C GLU A 306 -6.99 -17.88 -8.42
N GLY A 307 -8.10 -17.28 -8.86
CA GLY A 307 -9.39 -17.97 -8.89
C GLY A 307 -9.76 -18.53 -7.51
N LYS A 308 -9.95 -19.84 -7.43
CA LYS A 308 -10.28 -20.60 -6.21
C LYS A 308 -9.06 -21.16 -5.47
N TYR A 309 -7.86 -20.79 -5.92
CA TYR A 309 -6.59 -21.26 -5.38
C TYR A 309 -5.96 -20.20 -4.47
N LEU A 310 -5.41 -20.67 -3.35
CA LEU A 310 -4.47 -19.93 -2.53
C LEU A 310 -3.16 -20.69 -2.45
N HIS A 311 -2.05 -19.99 -2.66
CA HIS A 311 -0.72 -20.58 -2.64
C HIS A 311 0.19 -19.76 -1.75
N ALA A 312 0.81 -20.39 -0.76
CA ALA A 312 1.81 -19.74 0.08
C ALA A 312 3.21 -20.22 -0.30
N ILE A 313 4.10 -19.27 -0.60
CA ILE A 313 5.50 -19.48 -0.98
C ILE A 313 6.38 -18.96 0.14
N ASN A 314 7.41 -19.72 0.52
CA ASN A 314 8.45 -19.30 1.44
C ASN A 314 9.35 -18.28 0.76
N ILE A 315 9.49 -17.08 1.35
CA ILE A 315 10.30 -16.01 0.77
C ILE A 315 11.80 -16.33 0.82
N TYR A 316 12.23 -17.25 1.69
CA TYR A 316 13.64 -17.59 1.83
C TYR A 316 14.16 -18.47 0.71
N ASP A 317 13.38 -19.49 0.31
CA ASP A 317 13.84 -20.53 -0.63
C ASP A 317 12.90 -20.75 -1.82
N GLY A 318 11.79 -20.01 -1.89
CA GLY A 318 10.83 -20.05 -2.98
C GLY A 318 10.03 -21.34 -3.05
N LYS A 319 10.12 -22.22 -2.05
CA LYS A 319 9.33 -23.46 -1.99
C LYS A 319 7.94 -23.19 -1.44
N SER A 320 7.01 -24.11 -1.67
CA SER A 320 5.61 -23.91 -1.27
C SER A 320 5.39 -24.39 0.16
N PHE A 321 4.79 -23.55 1.00
CA PHE A 321 4.24 -24.02 2.28
C PHE A 321 3.01 -24.90 2.06
N TRP A 322 2.10 -24.45 1.18
CA TRP A 322 0.85 -25.12 0.85
C TRP A 322 0.17 -24.52 -0.39
N LEU A 323 -0.68 -25.32 -1.04
CA LEU A 323 -1.66 -24.91 -2.05
C LEU A 323 -3.02 -25.40 -1.59
N ILE A 324 -3.96 -24.49 -1.47
CA ILE A 324 -5.34 -24.78 -1.09
C ILE A 324 -6.24 -24.49 -2.28
N GLU A 325 -7.05 -25.46 -2.66
CA GLU A 325 -8.13 -25.33 -3.62
C GLU A 325 -9.45 -25.58 -2.90
N ASP A 326 -10.35 -24.60 -2.92
CA ASP A 326 -11.70 -24.78 -2.38
C ASP A 326 -12.73 -24.05 -3.25
N ARG A 327 -13.78 -24.77 -3.66
CA ARG A 327 -14.83 -24.23 -4.54
C ARG A 327 -15.59 -23.04 -3.95
N HIS A 328 -15.59 -22.89 -2.62
CA HIS A 328 -16.27 -21.80 -1.92
C HIS A 328 -15.39 -20.53 -1.86
N ILE A 329 -14.09 -20.62 -2.18
CA ILE A 329 -13.25 -19.43 -2.34
C ILE A 329 -13.70 -18.66 -3.59
N SER A 330 -14.02 -17.38 -3.40
CA SER A 330 -14.47 -16.50 -4.48
C SER A 330 -13.42 -16.38 -5.59
N GLN A 331 -13.77 -16.77 -6.82
CA GLN A 331 -12.87 -16.71 -7.97
C GLN A 331 -12.46 -15.27 -8.37
N LYS A 332 -13.35 -14.30 -8.13
CA LYS A 332 -13.18 -12.91 -8.62
C LYS A 332 -12.64 -11.95 -7.57
N SER A 333 -12.64 -12.35 -6.31
CA SER A 333 -12.23 -11.49 -5.20
C SER A 333 -10.70 -11.49 -5.05
N SER A 334 -10.14 -10.37 -4.61
CA SER A 334 -8.70 -10.20 -4.37
C SER A 334 -8.39 -10.20 -2.87
N ILE A 335 -7.19 -10.59 -2.49
CA ILE A 335 -6.68 -10.39 -1.13
C ILE A 335 -6.51 -8.89 -0.87
N ILE A 336 -6.93 -8.41 0.31
CA ILE A 336 -6.75 -7.01 0.74
C ILE A 336 -5.91 -6.91 2.01
N ALA A 337 -6.04 -7.86 2.92
CA ALA A 337 -5.29 -7.85 4.18
C ALA A 337 -5.15 -9.26 4.73
N ILE A 338 -4.20 -9.40 5.64
CA ILE A 338 -3.89 -10.64 6.32
C ILE A 338 -3.44 -10.37 7.74
N ARG A 339 -3.77 -11.26 8.67
CA ARG A 339 -3.24 -11.26 10.04
C ARG A 339 -3.18 -12.69 10.59
N SER A 340 -2.47 -12.84 11.70
CA SER A 340 -2.55 -14.05 12.53
C SER A 340 -3.32 -13.79 13.82
N ILE A 341 -4.12 -14.78 14.23
CA ILE A 341 -4.73 -14.87 15.56
C ILE A 341 -4.46 -16.28 16.07
N GLU A 342 -3.79 -16.40 17.21
CA GLU A 342 -3.32 -17.69 17.72
C GLU A 342 -2.54 -18.45 16.63
N GLU A 343 -2.99 -19.66 16.27
CA GLU A 343 -2.40 -20.49 15.21
C GLU A 343 -3.03 -20.29 13.83
N ASN A 344 -4.04 -19.41 13.72
CA ASN A 344 -4.80 -19.20 12.51
C ASN A 344 -4.25 -18.04 11.68
N ILE A 345 -4.28 -18.20 10.37
CA ILE A 345 -4.07 -17.15 9.39
C ILE A 345 -5.43 -16.72 8.87
N GLU A 346 -5.79 -15.45 9.06
CA GLU A 346 -7.00 -14.86 8.51
C GLU A 346 -6.68 -14.04 7.27
N ILE A 347 -7.19 -14.44 6.11
CA ILE A 347 -7.03 -13.74 4.84
C ILE A 347 -8.34 -13.02 4.50
N PHE A 348 -8.29 -11.69 4.43
CA PHE A 348 -9.43 -10.85 4.13
C PHE A 348 -9.50 -10.57 2.62
N LEU A 349 -10.66 -10.87 2.03
CA LEU A 349 -10.93 -10.63 0.63
C LEU A 349 -11.73 -9.34 0.40
N LYS A 350 -11.62 -8.77 -0.80
CA LYS A 350 -12.40 -7.60 -1.24
C LYS A 350 -13.92 -7.78 -1.12
N SER A 351 -14.39 -9.02 -1.24
CA SER A 351 -15.79 -9.43 -1.12
C SER A 351 -16.35 -9.36 0.31
N GLY A 352 -15.48 -9.21 1.33
CA GLY A 352 -15.86 -9.31 2.74
C GLY A 352 -15.70 -10.69 3.35
N ASP A 353 -15.29 -11.67 2.56
CA ASP A 353 -14.98 -13.01 3.07
C ASP A 353 -13.66 -13.00 3.81
N VAL A 354 -13.60 -13.74 4.90
CA VAL A 354 -12.40 -13.99 5.71
C VAL A 354 -12.12 -15.47 5.69
N LEU A 355 -11.03 -15.85 5.04
CA LEU A 355 -10.60 -17.24 4.93
C LEU A 355 -9.72 -17.55 6.14
N VAL A 356 -10.10 -18.55 6.93
CA VAL A 356 -9.35 -18.97 8.12
C VAL A 356 -8.56 -20.23 7.77
N ILE A 357 -7.23 -20.13 7.85
CA ILE A 357 -6.31 -21.21 7.48
C ILE A 357 -5.52 -21.63 8.72
N GLN A 358 -5.49 -22.93 8.97
CA GLN A 358 -4.66 -23.54 9.99
C GLN A 358 -4.08 -24.84 9.43
N ASN A 359 -2.83 -25.15 9.78
CA ASN A 359 -2.19 -26.42 9.40
C ASN A 359 -2.36 -26.77 7.91
N LYS A 360 -2.12 -25.79 7.03
CA LYS A 360 -2.16 -25.93 5.56
C LYS A 360 -3.56 -26.22 4.98
N LYS A 361 -4.64 -26.02 5.75
CA LYS A 361 -6.03 -26.26 5.32
C LYS A 361 -6.91 -25.05 5.57
N LEU A 362 -7.89 -24.85 4.70
CA LEU A 362 -9.01 -23.93 4.94
C LEU A 362 -9.94 -24.57 5.97
N LEU A 363 -10.10 -23.91 7.12
CA LEU A 363 -11.00 -24.37 8.18
C LEU A 363 -12.42 -23.85 7.99
N GLU A 364 -12.54 -22.55 7.77
CA GLU A 364 -13.82 -21.86 7.65
C GLU A 364 -13.70 -20.62 6.76
N ILE A 365 -14.84 -20.19 6.23
CA ILE A 365 -15.01 -18.91 5.54
C ILE A 365 -16.02 -18.09 6.34
N ASN A 366 -15.54 -17.04 7.00
CA ASN A 366 -16.39 -16.07 7.69
C ASN A 366 -16.72 -14.91 6.74
N ASN A 367 -17.70 -14.08 7.09
CA ASN A 367 -18.02 -12.88 6.33
C ASN A 367 -18.22 -11.69 7.28
N ILE A 368 -17.54 -10.57 7.02
CA ILE A 368 -17.62 -9.38 7.88
C ILE A 368 -18.86 -8.50 7.59
N GLY A 369 -19.72 -8.91 6.67
CA GLY A 369 -20.94 -8.17 6.30
C GLY A 369 -20.69 -6.85 5.58
N ILE A 370 -19.51 -6.68 4.95
CA ILE A 370 -19.12 -5.49 4.19
C ILE A 370 -18.59 -5.95 2.82
N LYS A 371 -19.09 -5.34 1.74
CA LYS A 371 -18.63 -5.60 0.36
C LYS A 371 -17.86 -4.41 -0.20
N ASP A 372 -17.19 -4.64 -1.32
CA ASP A 372 -16.40 -3.63 -2.05
C ASP A 372 -15.38 -2.94 -1.14
N ILE A 373 -14.68 -3.77 -0.37
CA ILE A 373 -13.65 -3.31 0.54
C ILE A 373 -12.50 -2.74 -0.30
N LYS A 374 -12.03 -1.57 0.09
CA LYS A 374 -10.92 -0.89 -0.56
C LYS A 374 -9.62 -1.05 0.23
N SER A 375 -9.70 -1.08 1.56
CA SER A 375 -8.56 -1.36 2.45
C SER A 375 -9.03 -1.84 3.82
N ILE A 376 -8.14 -2.54 4.50
CA ILE A 376 -8.27 -2.94 5.91
C ILE A 376 -6.99 -2.57 6.63
N PHE A 377 -7.12 -1.99 7.81
CA PHE A 377 -6.01 -1.71 8.72
C PHE A 377 -6.28 -2.37 10.06
N PHE A 378 -5.23 -2.90 10.67
CA PHE A 378 -5.28 -3.45 12.01
C PHE A 378 -4.58 -2.47 12.95
N LYS A 379 -5.28 -2.02 13.99
CA LYS A 379 -4.72 -1.14 15.01
C LYS A 379 -5.14 -1.65 16.38
N ASP A 380 -4.16 -2.08 17.16
CA ASP A 380 -4.39 -2.80 18.41
C ASP A 380 -5.35 -3.98 18.15
N THR A 381 -6.44 -4.08 18.90
CA THR A 381 -7.48 -5.09 18.65
C THR A 381 -8.43 -4.73 17.50
N ASN A 382 -8.43 -3.50 17.00
CA ASN A 382 -9.44 -2.98 16.07
C ASN A 382 -9.16 -3.33 14.61
N ILE A 383 -10.23 -3.61 13.86
CA ILE A 383 -10.19 -3.81 12.40
C ILE A 383 -10.90 -2.62 11.76
N ILE A 384 -10.15 -1.80 11.05
CA ILE A 384 -10.68 -0.61 10.37
C ILE A 384 -10.86 -0.96 8.90
N VAL A 385 -12.10 -0.97 8.43
CA VAL A 385 -12.47 -1.34 7.06
C VAL A 385 -12.97 -0.11 6.32
N ASN A 386 -12.31 0.23 5.21
CA ASN A 386 -12.74 1.30 4.31
C ASN A 386 -13.29 0.70 3.02
N THR A 387 -14.45 1.17 2.59
CA THR A 387 -15.11 0.70 1.36
C THR A 387 -14.86 1.62 0.17
N ASP A 388 -15.06 1.11 -1.05
CA ASP A 388 -15.01 1.91 -2.28
C ASP A 388 -16.03 3.06 -2.28
N SER A 389 -17.14 2.91 -1.54
CA SER A 389 -18.14 3.97 -1.34
C SER A 389 -17.66 5.12 -0.44
N GLY A 390 -16.54 4.94 0.25
CA GLY A 390 -15.94 5.86 1.20
C GLY A 390 -16.48 5.75 2.63
N LYS A 391 -17.28 4.73 2.94
CA LYS A 391 -17.67 4.41 4.33
C LYS A 391 -16.51 3.75 5.07
N THR A 392 -16.38 4.07 6.35
CA THR A 392 -15.49 3.38 7.29
C THR A 392 -16.32 2.65 8.33
N VAL A 393 -15.96 1.40 8.58
CA VAL A 393 -16.49 0.58 9.66
C VAL A 393 -15.34 0.10 10.52
N VAL A 394 -15.51 0.18 11.83
CA VAL A 394 -14.58 -0.37 12.82
C VAL A 394 -15.23 -1.57 13.47
N PHE A 395 -14.51 -2.68 13.53
CA PHE A 395 -14.84 -3.84 14.35
C PHE A 395 -13.93 -3.84 15.54
#